data_AF-A0A4U0W4Y8-F1
#
_entry.id   AF-A0A4U0W4Y8-F1
#
_cell.length_a   1.000
_cell.length_b   1.000
_cell.length_c   1.000
_cell.angle_alpha   90.00
_cell.angle_beta   90.00
_cell.angle_gamma   90.00
#
_symmetry.space_group_name_H-M   'P 1'
#
loop_
_entity.id
_entity.type
_entity.pdbx_description
1 polymer ?
#
loop_
_entity_poly.entity_id
_entity_poly.type
_entity_poly.pdbx_seq_one_letter_code
_entity_poly.pdbx_strand_id
1 'polypeptide(L)'
;MARPSEMYPCQMPADLGTEGLAKLLNLSNRLPFDHYSEITPVMAWTAILRHPSVSLLTRPDLETLKVNLVGKVRCYGFGAVVEEFELHDALEAVLAKKEPAPLLHG
;
A
#
# COMPACT_ATOMS: atom_id res chain seq x y z
N MET A 1 18.37 -21.99 0.91
CA MET A 1 17.16 -21.27 0.43
C MET A 1 15.98 -22.21 0.62
N ALA A 2 15.03 -21.85 1.50
CA ALA A 2 13.88 -22.70 1.83
C ALA A 2 12.87 -22.79 0.67
N ARG A 3 12.16 -23.91 0.56
CA ARG A 3 11.19 -24.15 -0.54
C ARG A 3 9.86 -23.44 -0.24
N PRO A 4 9.15 -22.89 -1.25
CA PRO A 4 7.90 -22.15 -1.05
C PRO A 4 6.77 -22.93 -0.36
N SER A 5 6.85 -24.25 -0.28
CA SER A 5 5.88 -25.15 0.33
C SER A 5 6.26 -25.65 1.73
N GLU A 6 7.45 -25.30 2.23
CA GLU A 6 7.80 -25.59 3.62
C GLU A 6 7.02 -24.66 4.55
N MET A 7 6.24 -25.26 5.45
CA MET A 7 5.55 -24.53 6.49
C MET A 7 6.60 -23.83 7.35
N TYR A 8 6.57 -22.50 7.38
CA TYR A 8 7.47 -21.72 8.21
C TYR A 8 7.37 -22.25 9.64
N PRO A 9 8.47 -22.63 10.31
CA PRO A 9 8.37 -23.07 11.68
C PRO A 9 7.89 -21.87 12.51
N CYS A 10 6.63 -21.89 12.93
CA CYS A 10 6.09 -20.97 13.94
C CYS A 10 6.64 -21.36 15.32
N GLN A 11 7.97 -21.38 15.44
CA GLN A 11 8.68 -21.67 16.67
C GLN A 11 9.51 -20.44 17.04
N MET A 12 9.49 -20.09 18.32
CA MET A 12 10.42 -19.09 18.84
C MET A 12 11.86 -19.58 18.60
N PRO A 13 12.78 -18.71 18.15
CA PRO A 13 14.19 -19.08 18.04
C PRO A 13 14.67 -19.68 19.37
N ALA A 14 15.37 -20.81 19.32
CA ALA A 14 15.77 -21.56 20.52
C ALA A 14 16.63 -20.72 21.49
N ASP A 15 17.33 -19.72 20.93
CA ASP A 15 18.25 -18.83 21.61
C ASP A 15 17.56 -17.55 22.14
N LEU A 16 16.26 -17.36 21.88
CA LEU A 16 15.51 -16.18 22.27
C LEU A 16 14.81 -16.37 23.63
N GLY A 17 15.52 -16.01 24.71
CA GLY A 17 14.97 -15.96 26.06
C GLY A 17 14.01 -14.78 26.31
N THR A 18 13.32 -14.80 27.45
CA THR A 18 12.34 -13.77 27.88
C THR A 18 12.90 -12.35 27.89
N GLU A 19 14.16 -12.16 28.30
CA GLU A 19 14.81 -10.85 28.26
C GLU A 19 15.05 -10.34 26.84
N GLY A 20 15.42 -11.26 25.93
CA GLY A 20 15.59 -10.94 24.51
C GLY A 20 14.26 -10.54 23.88
N LEU A 21 13.18 -11.27 24.21
CA LEU A 21 11.83 -10.93 23.79
C LEU A 21 11.37 -9.57 24.34
N ALA A 22 11.62 -9.28 25.63
CA ALA A 22 11.28 -7.99 26.22
C ALA A 22 12.01 -6.83 25.54
N LYS A 23 13.29 -7.01 25.18
CA LYS A 23 14.07 -6.03 24.41
C LYS A 23 13.50 -5.83 23.00
N LEU A 24 13.16 -6.90 22.28
CA LEU A 24 12.54 -6.82 20.95
C LEU A 24 11.19 -6.10 21.00
N LEU A 25 10.34 -6.42 21.98
CA LEU A 25 9.06 -5.72 22.19
C LEU A 25 9.27 -4.25 22.51
N ASN A 26 10.27 -3.92 23.34
CA ASN A 26 10.60 -2.54 23.65
C ASN A 26 11.12 -1.77 22.43
N LEU A 27 11.90 -2.41 21.56
CA LEU A 27 12.39 -1.83 20.30
C LEU A 27 11.27 -1.67 19.27
N SER A 28 10.39 -2.67 19.14
CA SER A 28 9.22 -2.62 18.26
C SER A 28 8.32 -1.42 18.57
N ASN A 29 8.12 -1.12 19.86
CA ASN A 29 7.33 0.04 20.31
C ASN A 29 8.01 1.39 20.07
N ARG A 30 9.28 1.40 19.69
CA ARG A 30 10.08 2.59 19.40
C ARG A 30 10.43 2.71 17.91
N LEU A 31 9.91 1.81 17.08
CA LEU A 31 10.06 1.96 15.64
C LEU A 31 9.40 3.29 15.26
N PRO A 32 10.12 4.16 14.53
CA PRO A 32 9.52 5.36 13.99
C PRO A 32 8.53 4.93 12.93
N PHE A 33 7.27 4.70 13.32
CA PHE A 33 6.17 4.52 12.38
C PHE A 33 5.77 5.85 11.74
N ASP A 34 6.72 6.76 11.52
CA ASP A 34 6.50 8.01 10.78
C ASP A 34 6.08 7.72 9.32
N HIS A 35 6.15 6.45 8.89
CA HIS A 35 5.71 5.88 7.63
C HIS A 35 4.23 5.42 7.61
N TYR A 36 3.34 5.98 8.43
CA TYR A 36 1.89 5.73 8.28
C TYR A 36 1.32 6.22 6.92
N SER A 37 2.14 6.83 6.06
CA SER A 37 1.83 7.07 4.65
C SER A 37 1.88 5.79 3.80
N GLU A 38 2.55 4.72 4.22
CA GLU A 38 2.59 3.49 3.43
C GLU A 38 1.32 2.66 3.65
N ILE A 39 0.60 2.38 2.56
CA ILE A 39 -0.60 1.55 2.55
C ILE A 39 -0.37 0.27 1.77
N THR A 40 -1.00 -0.82 2.18
CA THR A 40 -0.93 -2.08 1.42
C THR A 40 -1.76 -1.98 0.14
N PRO A 41 -1.46 -2.77 -0.91
CA PRO A 41 -2.28 -2.80 -2.13
C PRO A 41 -3.77 -3.04 -1.90
N VAL A 42 -4.14 -3.82 -0.87
CA VAL A 42 -5.55 -4.05 -0.51
C VAL A 42 -6.18 -2.80 0.12
N MET A 43 -5.42 -2.07 0.94
CA MET A 43 -5.86 -0.76 1.47
C MET A 43 -6.02 0.26 0.34
N ALA A 44 -5.08 0.30 -0.60
CA ALA A 44 -5.16 1.16 -1.79
C ALA A 44 -6.41 0.85 -2.63
N TRP A 45 -6.69 -0.44 -2.88
CA TRP A 45 -7.92 -0.86 -3.55
C TRP A 45 -9.18 -0.44 -2.79
N THR A 46 -9.18 -0.58 -1.47
CA THR A 46 -10.29 -0.12 -0.62
C THR A 46 -10.50 1.39 -0.70
N ALA A 47 -9.42 2.17 -0.75
CA ALA A 47 -9.49 3.62 -0.94
C ALA A 47 -10.07 4.00 -2.30
N ILE A 48 -9.66 3.33 -3.39
CA ILE A 48 -10.23 3.51 -4.74
C ILE A 48 -11.75 3.24 -4.71
N LEU A 49 -12.18 2.13 -4.11
CA LEU A 49 -13.59 1.75 -4.04
C LEU A 49 -14.44 2.70 -3.20
N ARG A 50 -13.84 3.37 -2.20
CA ARG A 50 -14.51 4.36 -1.36
C ARG A 50 -14.49 5.78 -1.93
N HIS A 51 -13.76 6.00 -3.03
CA HIS A 51 -13.64 7.33 -3.61
C HIS A 51 -15.01 7.83 -4.13
N PRO A 52 -15.43 9.07 -3.85
CA PRO A 52 -16.75 9.58 -4.26
C PRO A 52 -17.00 9.47 -5.76
N SER A 53 -15.94 9.64 -6.56
CA SER A 53 -15.98 9.58 -8.03
C SER A 53 -15.66 8.20 -8.60
N VAL A 54 -15.67 7.12 -7.80
CA VAL A 54 -15.36 5.76 -8.27
C VAL A 54 -16.28 5.32 -9.42
N SER A 55 -17.51 5.81 -9.45
CA SER A 55 -18.49 5.53 -10.51
C SER A 55 -18.08 6.08 -11.89
N LEU A 56 -17.14 7.03 -11.94
CA LEU A 56 -16.59 7.58 -13.18
C LEU A 56 -15.45 6.72 -13.74
N LEU A 57 -14.91 5.79 -12.94
CA LEU A 57 -13.81 4.93 -13.35
C LEU A 57 -14.32 3.77 -14.21
N THR A 58 -13.71 3.64 -15.38
CA THR A 58 -13.92 2.52 -16.29
C THR A 58 -12.77 1.51 -16.18
N ARG A 59 -12.93 0.33 -16.76
CA ARG A 59 -11.86 -0.68 -16.79
C ARG A 59 -10.53 -0.14 -17.34
N PRO A 60 -10.50 0.61 -18.47
CA PRO A 60 -9.27 1.27 -18.94
C PRO A 60 -8.62 2.23 -17.93
N ASP A 61 -9.42 2.92 -17.13
CA ASP A 61 -8.92 3.85 -16.11
C ASP A 61 -8.24 3.09 -14.97
N LEU A 62 -8.84 1.96 -14.55
CA LEU A 62 -8.25 1.07 -13.54
C LEU A 62 -6.97 0.39 -14.04
N GLU A 63 -6.90 0.02 -15.32
CA GLU A 63 -5.67 -0.49 -15.94
C GLU A 63 -4.56 0.58 -15.95
N THR A 64 -4.92 1.83 -16.24
CA THR A 64 -3.99 2.97 -16.19
C THR A 64 -3.48 3.19 -14.77
N LEU A 65 -4.38 3.18 -13.77
CA LEU A 65 -4.03 3.24 -12.35
C LEU A 65 -3.05 2.14 -11.94
N LYS A 66 -3.33 0.89 -12.32
CA LYS A 66 -2.45 -0.25 -12.05
C LYS A 66 -1.05 -0.04 -12.63
N VAL A 67 -0.96 0.37 -13.90
CA VAL A 67 0.34 0.63 -14.56
C VAL A 67 1.10 1.76 -13.88
N ASN A 68 0.41 2.84 -13.46
CA ASN A 68 1.03 3.96 -12.75
C ASN A 68 1.56 3.56 -11.37
N LEU A 69 0.88 2.65 -10.68
CA LEU A 69 1.22 2.26 -9.30
C LEU A 69 2.24 1.11 -9.24
N VAL A 70 2.30 0.21 -10.23
CA VAL A 70 3.15 -0.99 -10.15
C VAL A 70 4.63 -0.67 -9.97
N GLY A 71 5.12 0.42 -10.57
CA GLY A 71 6.50 0.89 -10.43
C GLY A 71 6.80 1.60 -9.10
N LYS A 72 5.77 1.90 -8.32
CA LYS A 72 5.83 2.64 -7.05
C LYS A 72 5.63 1.72 -5.84
N VAL A 73 5.32 0.44 -6.07
CA VAL A 73 5.17 -0.57 -5.03
C VAL A 73 6.54 -0.99 -4.51
N ARG A 74 6.71 -0.94 -3.19
CA ARG A 74 7.86 -1.52 -2.48
C ARG A 74 7.47 -2.91 -1.98
N CYS A 75 8.22 -3.93 -2.39
CA CYS A 75 8.04 -5.29 -1.92
C CYS A 75 9.01 -5.58 -0.77
N TYR A 76 8.46 -6.10 0.31
CA TYR A 76 9.18 -6.63 1.46
C TYR A 76 9.02 -8.15 1.53
N GLY A 77 9.88 -8.83 2.31
CA GLY A 77 9.79 -10.29 2.48
C GLY A 77 8.49 -10.79 3.10
N PHE A 78 7.63 -9.90 3.59
CA PHE A 78 6.36 -10.19 4.26
C PHE A 78 5.14 -9.52 3.60
N GLY A 79 5.33 -8.80 2.49
CA GLY A 79 4.22 -8.08 1.85
C GLY A 79 4.69 -6.98 0.92
N ALA A 80 3.77 -6.08 0.56
CA ALA A 80 4.06 -4.96 -0.30
C ALA A 80 3.30 -3.73 0.17
N VAL A 81 3.85 -2.55 -0.13
CA VAL A 81 3.26 -1.26 0.21
C VAL A 81 3.42 -0.28 -0.95
N VAL A 82 2.62 0.77 -0.92
CA VAL A 82 2.75 1.96 -1.75
C VAL A 82 2.56 3.18 -0.85
N GLU A 83 3.24 4.28 -1.13
CA GLU A 83 2.99 5.54 -0.43
C GLU A 83 1.57 6.05 -0.79
N GLU A 84 0.82 6.52 0.19
CA GLU A 84 -0.59 6.90 0.06
C GLU A 84 -0.75 8.09 -0.90
N PHE A 85 0.20 9.04 -0.88
CA PHE A 85 0.18 10.16 -1.83
C PHE A 85 0.32 9.69 -3.28
N GLU A 86 1.09 8.62 -3.55
CA GLU A 86 1.26 8.09 -4.90
C GLU A 86 -0.04 7.50 -5.46
N LEU A 87 -0.89 6.95 -4.58
CA LEU A 87 -2.23 6.54 -4.92
C LEU A 87 -3.12 7.73 -5.25
N HIS A 88 -3.11 8.76 -4.40
CA HIS A 88 -3.92 9.95 -4.59
C HIS A 88 -3.56 10.68 -5.88
N ASP A 89 -2.28 10.92 -6.13
CA ASP A 89 -1.78 11.55 -7.35
C ASP A 89 -2.18 10.76 -8.61
N ALA A 90 -2.05 9.42 -8.57
CA ALA A 90 -2.41 8.58 -9.70
C ALA A 90 -3.92 8.57 -9.98
N LEU A 91 -4.74 8.60 -8.92
CA LEU A 91 -6.20 8.64 -9.01
C LEU A 91 -6.71 9.99 -9.52
N GLU A 92 -6.19 11.09 -8.98
CA GLU A 92 -6.49 12.45 -9.44
C GLU A 92 -6.10 12.63 -10.91
N ALA A 93 -4.91 12.16 -11.32
CA ALA A 93 -4.47 12.26 -12.71
C ALA A 93 -5.37 11.49 -13.71
N VAL A 94 -6.03 10.42 -13.25
CA VAL A 94 -7.00 9.66 -14.06
C VAL A 94 -8.37 10.36 -14.08
N LEU A 95 -8.83 10.86 -12.94
CA LEU A 95 -10.11 11.57 -12.83
C LEU A 95 -10.10 12.93 -13.53
N ALA A 96 -8.99 13.66 -13.50
CA ALA A 96 -8.84 14.95 -14.19
C ALA A 96 -9.05 14.84 -15.72
N LYS A 97 -8.81 13.65 -16.31
CA LYS A 97 -9.09 13.37 -17.73
C LYS A 97 -10.58 13.16 -18.02
N LYS A 98 -11.41 13.05 -16.98
CA LYS A 98 -12.87 12.83 -17.06
C LYS A 98 -13.67 14.09 -16.81
N GLU A 99 -13.08 15.10 -16.15
CA GLU A 99 -13.76 16.37 -15.94
C GLU A 99 -13.88 17.12 -17.28
N PRO A 100 -15.10 17.58 -17.64
CA PRO A 100 -15.23 18.54 -18.72
C PRO A 100 -14.51 19.83 -18.32
N ALA A 101 -13.73 20.41 -19.23
CA ALA A 101 -13.05 21.69 -19.01
C ALA A 101 -14.02 22.72 -18.40
N PRO A 102 -13.61 23.49 -17.38
CA PRO A 102 -14.51 24.44 -16.74
C PRO A 102 -15.02 25.41 -17.80
N LEU A 103 -16.35 25.43 -17.97
CA LEU A 103 -17.02 26.42 -18.80
C LEU A 103 -16.84 27.77 -18.12
N LEU A 104 -15.83 28.52 -18.55
CA LEU A 104 -15.72 29.94 -18.26
C LEU A 104 -16.92 30.62 -18.94
N HIS A 105 -17.97 30.90 -18.18
CA HIS A 105 -19.02 31.81 -18.61
C HIS A 105 -18.44 33.23 -18.60
N GLY A 106 -18.31 33.80 -19.81
CA GLY A 106 -17.98 35.21 -20.03
C GLY A 106 -19.16 36.13 -19.85
#